data_AF-A0A9W7CWZ6-F1
#
_entry.id   AF-A0A9W7CWZ6-F1
#
_cell.length_a   1.000
_cell.length_b   1.000
_cell.length_c   1.000
_cell.angle_alpha   90.00
_cell.angle_beta   90.00
_cell.angle_gamma   90.00
#
_symmetry.space_group_name_H-M   'P 1'
#
loop_
_entity.id
_entity.type
_entity.pdbx_description
1 polymer ?
#
loop_
_entity_poly.entity_id
_entity_poly.type
_entity_poly.pdbx_seq_one_letter_code
_entity_poly.pdbx_strand_id
1 'polypeptide(L)'
;MRVFGCRTYILTPKEKRLKWDPKARAGIFLGYEEVTKAYRVYDIEAGQVVISRDVNFDESTFGLSPRISDEDVDDLDFDLLDIEHDGLL
;
A
#
# COMPACT_ATOMS: atom_id res chain seq x y z
N MET A 1 -15.12 -8.13 7.83
CA MET A 1 -14.54 -6.76 7.78
C MET A 1 -13.04 -6.90 7.56
N ARG A 2 -12.41 -5.89 6.95
CA ARG A 2 -10.96 -5.81 6.68
C ARG A 2 -10.34 -4.76 7.60
N VAL A 3 -9.05 -4.88 7.90
CA VAL A 3 -8.37 -3.95 8.83
C VAL A 3 -7.91 -2.70 8.10
N PHE A 4 -8.40 -1.53 8.51
CA PHE A 4 -8.01 -0.25 7.93
C PHE A 4 -6.50 0.00 8.08
N GLY A 5 -5.87 0.58 7.07
CA GLY A 5 -4.44 0.87 7.09
C GLY A 5 -3.54 -0.35 6.86
N CYS A 6 -4.11 -1.55 6.64
CA CYS A 6 -3.30 -2.72 6.33
C CYS A 6 -2.70 -2.64 4.93
N ARG A 7 -1.61 -3.36 4.72
CA ARG A 7 -1.00 -3.53 3.41
C ARG A 7 -1.94 -4.33 2.51
N THR A 8 -1.99 -3.92 1.25
CA THR A 8 -2.82 -4.55 0.23
C THR A 8 -2.07 -4.69 -1.09
N TYR A 9 -2.57 -5.57 -1.95
CA TYR A 9 -2.04 -5.78 -3.29
C TYR A 9 -3.18 -5.75 -4.29
N ILE A 10 -3.18 -4.73 -5.16
CA ILE A 10 -4.17 -4.53 -6.21
C ILE A 10 -3.74 -5.34 -7.43
N LEU A 11 -4.60 -6.22 -7.92
CA LEU A 11 -4.32 -7.02 -9.11
C LEU A 11 -4.21 -6.11 -10.35
N THR A 12 -3.10 -6.24 -11.09
CA THR A 12 -2.98 -5.62 -12.42
C THR A 12 -3.70 -6.53 -13.43
N PRO A 13 -4.64 -6.04 -14.27
CA PRO A 13 -5.30 -6.85 -15.30
C PRO A 13 -4.32 -7.44 -16.32
N LYS A 14 -4.62 -8.62 -16.90
CA LYS A 14 -3.71 -9.32 -17.84
C LYS A 14 -3.36 -8.48 -19.06
N GLU A 15 -4.31 -7.68 -19.51
CA GLU A 15 -4.24 -6.82 -20.69
C GLU A 15 -3.29 -5.63 -20.47
N LYS A 16 -3.00 -5.29 -19.20
CA LYS A 16 -2.15 -4.16 -18.81
C LYS A 16 -0.73 -4.58 -18.41
N ARG A 17 -0.34 -5.83 -18.67
CA ARG A 17 0.99 -6.37 -18.31
C ARG A 17 1.63 -7.09 -19.48
N LEU A 18 2.92 -6.89 -19.62
CA LEU A 18 3.81 -7.60 -20.52
C LEU A 18 4.38 -8.86 -19.85
N LYS A 19 5.09 -9.66 -20.64
CA LYS A 19 5.80 -10.83 -20.11
C LYS A 19 6.84 -10.34 -19.10
N TRP A 20 6.77 -10.89 -17.88
CA TRP A 20 7.58 -10.55 -16.71
C TRP A 20 7.14 -9.33 -15.89
N ASP A 21 6.05 -8.66 -16.28
CA ASP A 21 5.51 -7.59 -15.44
C ASP A 21 4.94 -8.13 -14.12
N PRO A 22 5.03 -7.35 -13.03
CA PRO A 22 4.43 -7.70 -11.76
C PRO A 22 2.91 -7.92 -11.89
N LYS A 23 2.42 -8.93 -11.18
CA LYS A 23 0.98 -9.30 -11.22
C LYS A 23 0.11 -8.34 -10.42
N ALA A 24 0.69 -7.66 -9.43
CA ALA A 24 -0.02 -6.79 -8.53
C ALA A 24 0.90 -5.65 -8.05
N ARG A 25 0.27 -4.59 -7.56
CA ARG A 25 0.92 -3.38 -7.04
C ARG A 25 0.49 -3.16 -5.61
N ALA A 26 1.43 -2.70 -4.78
CA ALA A 26 1.23 -2.53 -3.36
C ALA A 26 0.37 -1.29 -3.05
N GLY A 27 -0.41 -1.38 -1.98
CA GLY A 27 -1.25 -0.27 -1.53
C GLY A 27 -1.62 -0.35 -0.06
N ILE A 28 -2.33 0.67 0.43
CA ILE A 28 -2.87 0.75 1.79
C ILE A 28 -4.40 0.72 1.74
N PHE A 29 -5.03 -0.15 2.52
CA PHE A 29 -6.50 -0.19 2.58
C PHE A 29 -7.07 1.05 3.27
N LEU A 30 -7.93 1.78 2.56
CA LEU A 30 -8.61 2.99 3.07
C LEU A 30 -10.12 2.79 3.31
N GLY A 31 -10.64 1.58 3.11
CA GLY A 31 -12.06 1.29 3.34
C GLY A 31 -12.81 0.87 2.09
N TYR A 32 -14.13 0.87 2.21
CA TYR A 32 -15.04 0.34 1.20
C TYR A 32 -15.51 1.45 0.26
N GLU A 33 -15.76 1.10 -0.99
CA GLU A 33 -16.41 2.01 -1.93
C GLU A 33 -17.92 2.08 -1.62
N GLU A 34 -18.51 3.28 -1.66
CA GLU A 34 -19.89 3.49 -1.21
C GLU A 34 -20.90 2.91 -2.21
N VAL A 35 -20.61 3.05 -3.51
CA VAL A 35 -21.56 2.74 -4.58
C VAL A 35 -21.40 1.31 -5.10
N THR A 36 -20.19 0.75 -5.01
CA THR A 36 -19.88 -0.55 -5.63
C THR A 36 -19.25 -1.51 -4.64
N LYS A 37 -19.35 -2.82 -4.93
CA LYS A 37 -18.64 -3.87 -4.17
C LYS A 37 -17.15 -3.84 -4.49
N ALA A 38 -16.47 -2.77 -4.08
CA ALA A 38 -15.06 -2.49 -4.31
C ALA A 38 -14.44 -1.87 -3.06
N TYR A 39 -13.13 -1.70 -3.11
CA TYR A 39 -12.32 -1.15 -2.03
C TYR A 39 -11.62 0.11 -2.50
N ARG A 40 -11.49 1.08 -1.59
CA ARG A 40 -10.64 2.26 -1.75
C ARG A 40 -9.25 1.90 -1.22
N VAL A 41 -8.26 2.01 -2.08
CA VAL A 41 -6.87 1.64 -1.77
C VAL A 41 -5.97 2.79 -2.19
N TYR A 42 -5.06 3.21 -1.33
CA TYR A 42 -3.98 4.10 -1.73
C TYR A 42 -2.92 3.30 -2.48
N ASP A 43 -2.74 3.54 -3.77
CA ASP A 43 -1.69 2.94 -4.59
C ASP A 43 -0.36 3.65 -4.29
N ILE A 44 0.59 2.92 -3.69
CA ILE A 44 1.85 3.49 -3.21
C ILE A 44 2.72 3.98 -4.37
N GLU A 45 2.73 3.24 -5.48
CA GLU A 45 3.53 3.57 -6.65
C GLU A 45 2.93 4.74 -7.42
N ALA A 46 1.59 4.76 -7.57
CA ALA A 46 0.90 5.81 -8.32
C ALA A 46 0.58 7.06 -7.49
N GLY A 47 0.80 7.03 -6.17
CA GLY A 47 0.55 8.16 -5.26
C GLY A 47 -0.90 8.63 -5.19
N GLN A 48 -1.87 7.73 -5.43
CA GLN A 48 -3.28 8.11 -5.54
C GLN A 48 -4.23 7.04 -5.01
N VAL A 49 -5.44 7.46 -4.65
CA VAL A 49 -6.50 6.53 -4.26
C VAL A 49 -7.13 5.91 -5.50
N VAL A 50 -7.15 4.59 -5.55
CA VAL A 50 -7.82 3.81 -6.58
C VAL A 50 -8.97 3.00 -6.00
N ILE A 51 -9.99 2.76 -6.83
CA ILE A 51 -11.11 1.88 -6.51
C ILE A 51 -10.88 0.55 -7.22
N SER A 52 -10.77 -0.55 -6.48
CA SER A 52 -10.55 -1.88 -7.06
C SER A 52 -11.36 -2.95 -6.35
N ARG A 53 -11.84 -3.94 -7.11
CA ARG A 53 -12.50 -5.14 -6.56
C ARG A 53 -11.50 -6.25 -6.26
N ASP A 54 -10.47 -6.35 -7.07
CA ASP A 54 -9.46 -7.41 -7.00
C ASP A 54 -8.28 -6.93 -6.14
N VAL A 55 -8.44 -7.10 -4.83
CA VAL A 55 -7.47 -6.68 -3.81
C VAL A 55 -7.21 -7.83 -2.85
N ASN A 56 -5.94 -8.14 -2.61
CA ASN A 56 -5.50 -9.03 -1.53
C ASN A 56 -5.07 -8.20 -0.31
N PHE A 57 -5.36 -8.70 0.89
CA PHE A 57 -5.17 -8.00 2.17
C PHE A 57 -4.16 -8.75 3.02
N ASP A 58 -3.05 -8.08 3.34
CA ASP A 58 -2.11 -8.54 4.35
C ASP A 58 -2.40 -7.79 5.65
N GLU A 59 -3.36 -8.31 6.41
CA GLU A 59 -3.84 -7.73 7.67
C GLU A 59 -2.82 -7.82 8.80
N SER A 60 -1.66 -8.46 8.58
CA SER A 60 -0.56 -8.52 9.54
C SER A 60 0.43 -7.36 9.41
N THR A 61 0.39 -6.63 8.30
CA THR A 61 1.32 -5.52 8.00
C THR A 61 0.56 -4.20 7.91
N PHE A 62 1.08 -3.14 8.52
CA PHE A 62 0.42 -1.83 8.61
C PHE A 62 1.30 -0.71 8.08
N GLY A 63 0.68 0.29 7.45
CA GLY A 63 1.38 1.47 6.95
C GLY A 63 2.35 1.17 5.80
N LEU A 64 3.39 1.99 5.69
CA LEU A 64 4.43 1.89 4.66
C LEU A 64 5.65 1.08 5.12
N SER A 65 5.58 0.44 6.29
CA SER A 65 6.74 -0.29 6.81
C SER A 65 7.20 -1.31 5.76
N PRO A 66 8.49 -1.29 5.37
CA PRO A 66 9.08 -2.39 4.63
C PRO A 66 8.76 -3.71 5.33
N ARG A 67 8.71 -4.82 4.59
CA ARG A 67 8.81 -6.12 5.28
C ARG A 67 10.23 -6.17 5.81
N ILE A 68 10.40 -5.83 7.07
CA ILE A 68 11.63 -6.04 7.78
C ILE A 68 11.60 -7.53 8.14
N SER A 69 12.55 -8.31 7.63
CA SER A 69 12.81 -9.63 8.23
C SER A 69 13.20 -9.40 9.68
N ASP A 70 12.97 -10.34 10.61
CA ASP A 70 13.45 -10.18 11.99
C ASP A 70 14.97 -9.87 12.07
N GLU A 71 15.71 -10.14 11.00
CA GLU A 71 17.14 -9.85 10.82
C GLU A 71 17.47 -8.40 10.41
N ASP A 72 16.54 -7.64 9.79
CA ASP A 72 16.81 -6.31 9.23
C ASP A 72 16.36 -5.14 10.15
N VAL A 73 15.94 -5.43 11.39
CA VAL A 73 15.34 -4.44 12.30
C VAL A 73 16.37 -3.46 12.86
N ASP A 74 17.65 -3.85 12.90
CA ASP A 74 18.75 -3.03 13.45
C ASP A 74 19.23 -1.92 12.48
N ASP A 75 18.87 -1.96 11.19
CA ASP A 75 19.39 -1.05 10.15
C ASP A 75 18.44 0.11 9.78
N LEU A 76 17.30 0.26 10.46
CA LEU A 76 16.39 1.38 10.21
C LEU A 76 16.77 2.62 11.01
N ASP A 77 17.32 3.60 10.31
CA ASP A 77 17.47 4.96 10.81
C ASP A 77 16.09 5.60 10.97
N PHE A 78 15.70 5.83 12.23
CA PHE A 78 14.42 6.45 12.62
C PHE A 78 14.32 7.92 12.13
N ASP A 79 15.42 8.50 11.65
CA ASP A 79 15.55 9.89 11.24
C ASP A 79 14.86 10.23 9.89
N LEU A 80 14.42 9.25 9.08
CA LEU A 80 13.86 9.53 7.73
C LEU A 80 12.37 9.94 7.70
N LEU A 81 11.68 9.99 8.84
CA LEU A 81 10.30 10.51 8.97
C LEU A 81 10.24 11.99 9.38
N ASP A 82 11.38 12.63 9.65
CA ASP A 82 11.46 14.03 10.10
C ASP A 82 11.58 15.06 8.95
N ILE A 83 11.43 14.64 7.69
CA ILE A 83 11.53 15.56 6.55
C ILE A 83 10.15 16.20 6.29
N GLU A 84 10.08 17.49 6.66
CA GLU A 84 9.01 18.50 6.50
C GLU A 84 8.09 18.78 7.70
N HIS A 85 8.65 18.86 8.92
CA HIS A 85 8.06 19.71 9.97
C HIS A 85 9.08 20.54 10.76
N ASP A 86 9.90 21.35 10.08
CA ASP A 86 10.22 22.69 10.60
C ASP A 86 10.80 23.58 9.49
N GLY A 87 9.96 24.47 8.97
CA GLY A 87 10.30 25.34 7.85
C GLY A 87 9.25 26.41 7.61
N LEU A 88 8.71 27.00 8.67
CA LEU A 88 7.92 28.22 8.56
C LEU A 88 8.40 29.25 9.59
N LEU A 89 9.29 30.14 9.13
CA LEU A 89 9.38 31.52 9.59
C LEU A 89 9.66 32.42 8.37
#